data_AF-A0A849FRV5-F1
#
_entry.id   AF-A0A849FRV5-F1
#
_cell.length_a   1.000
_cell.length_b   1.000
_cell.length_c   1.000
_cell.angle_alpha   90.00
_cell.angle_beta   90.00
_cell.angle_gamma   90.00
#
_symmetry.space_group_name_H-M   'P 1'
#
loop_
_entity.id
_entity.type
_entity.pdbx_description
1 polymer ?
#
loop_
_entity_poly.entity_id
_entity_poly.type
_entity_poly.pdbx_seq_one_letter_code
_entity_poly.pdbx_strand_id
1 'polypeptide(L)'
;LDEDGNCRPDSLAARLMDEVGQAVPILPVPLVCYVLEQAGHRITRGDLQQQFESLLQQISPGVSVCLPGAGPENAVAEGLRMLEARGVVDRDGEEIAVTDRYPELIGFYAASIQQYMSDIKLQKP
;
A
#
# COMPACT_ATOMS: atom_id res chain seq x y z
N LEU A 1 -13.89 27.72 -25.15
CA LEU A 1 -15.35 27.50 -25.11
C LEU A 1 -15.68 27.01 -26.50
N ASP A 2 -15.99 25.73 -26.62
CA ASP A 2 -16.30 25.11 -27.91
C ASP A 2 -17.81 24.80 -27.93
N GLU A 3 -18.38 24.86 -29.14
CA GLU A 3 -19.81 24.99 -29.47
C GLU A 3 -20.65 23.70 -29.28
N ASP A 4 -20.30 22.86 -28.30
CA ASP A 4 -21.11 21.72 -27.90
C ASP A 4 -20.90 21.51 -26.40
N GLY A 5 -21.93 21.74 -25.59
CA GLY A 5 -21.91 21.65 -24.13
C GLY A 5 -21.70 20.23 -23.58
N ASN A 6 -20.75 19.47 -24.13
CA ASN A 6 -20.42 18.12 -23.74
C ASN A 6 -19.08 18.12 -22.99
N CYS A 7 -19.14 18.05 -21.66
CA CYS A 7 -17.98 17.62 -20.87
C CYS A 7 -17.50 16.29 -21.44
N ARG A 8 -16.28 16.25 -22.00
CA ARG A 8 -15.73 15.05 -22.63
C ARG A 8 -15.98 13.83 -21.72
N PRO A 9 -16.55 12.73 -22.21
CA PRO A 9 -16.85 11.55 -21.40
C PRO A 9 -15.62 11.05 -20.64
N ASP A 10 -14.43 11.27 -21.21
CA ASP A 10 -13.12 11.03 -20.58
C ASP A 10 -12.90 11.80 -19.27
N SER A 11 -13.26 13.09 -19.24
CA SER A 11 -13.11 13.95 -18.05
C SER A 11 -14.16 13.67 -16.99
N LEU A 12 -15.34 13.17 -17.39
CA LEU A 12 -16.34 12.67 -16.43
C LEU A 12 -15.94 11.31 -15.87
N ALA A 13 -15.45 10.40 -16.72
CA ALA A 13 -14.96 9.09 -16.31
C ALA A 13 -13.77 9.21 -15.36
N ALA A 14 -12.80 10.08 -15.64
CA ALA A 14 -11.67 10.34 -14.76
C ALA A 14 -12.13 10.83 -13.38
N ARG A 15 -13.08 11.80 -13.32
CA ARG A 15 -13.63 12.28 -12.04
C ARG A 15 -14.40 11.21 -11.28
N LEU A 16 -15.21 10.39 -11.98
CA LEU A 16 -15.93 9.28 -11.35
C LEU A 16 -14.99 8.19 -10.84
N MET A 17 -13.93 7.86 -11.58
CA MET A 17 -12.92 6.91 -11.15
C MET A 17 -12.10 7.45 -9.96
N ASP A 18 -11.82 8.75 -9.94
CA ASP A 18 -11.18 9.44 -8.80
C ASP A 18 -12.07 9.38 -7.55
N GLU A 19 -13.36 9.73 -7.67
CA GLU A 19 -14.33 9.63 -6.56
C GLU A 19 -14.51 8.19 -6.05
N VAL A 20 -14.52 7.20 -6.94
CA VAL A 20 -14.56 5.78 -6.56
C VAL A 20 -13.27 5.35 -5.84
N GLY A 21 -12.11 5.82 -6.32
CA GLY A 21 -10.82 5.59 -5.66
C GLY A 21 -10.75 6.17 -4.25
N GLN A 22 -11.36 7.35 -4.04
CA GLN A 22 -11.47 7.97 -2.72
C GLN A 22 -12.42 7.22 -1.77
N ALA A 23 -13.38 6.46 -2.30
CA ALA A 23 -14.36 5.70 -1.51
C ALA A 23 -13.82 4.34 -1.01
N VAL A 24 -12.75 3.80 -1.61
CA VAL A 24 -12.17 2.51 -1.23
C VAL A 24 -10.90 2.73 -0.40
N PRO A 25 -10.90 2.42 0.90
CA PRO A 25 -9.74 2.65 1.73
C PRO A 25 -8.57 1.73 1.33
N ILE A 26 -7.35 2.25 1.37
CA ILE A 26 -6.14 1.46 1.16
C ILE A 26 -6.07 0.39 2.26
N LEU A 27 -5.88 -0.86 1.85
CA LEU A 27 -5.79 -2.00 2.76
C LEU A 27 -4.37 -2.14 3.34
N PRO A 28 -4.22 -2.71 4.55
CA PRO A 28 -2.92 -2.89 5.21
C PRO A 28 -1.94 -3.77 4.41
N VAL A 29 -2.44 -4.79 3.69
CA VAL A 29 -1.61 -5.70 2.91
C VAL A 29 -0.85 -4.98 1.78
N PRO A 30 -1.49 -4.19 0.89
CA PRO A 30 -0.79 -3.38 -0.12
C PRO A 30 0.34 -2.52 0.44
N LEU A 31 0.11 -1.85 1.58
CA LEU A 31 1.13 -0.99 2.21
C LEU A 31 2.32 -1.79 2.75
N VAL A 32 2.06 -2.92 3.42
CA VAL A 32 3.13 -3.83 3.88
C VAL A 32 3.92 -4.38 2.69
N CYS A 33 3.25 -4.75 1.60
CA CYS A 33 3.90 -5.24 0.38
C CYS A 33 4.78 -4.16 -0.26
N TYR A 34 4.32 -2.91 -0.30
CA TYR A 34 5.10 -1.79 -0.81
C TYR A 34 6.38 -1.57 0.01
N VAL A 35 6.30 -1.55 1.34
CA VAL A 35 7.50 -1.44 2.19
C VAL A 35 8.47 -2.60 1.95
N LEU A 36 7.96 -3.83 1.88
CA LEU A 36 8.77 -5.02 1.59
C LEU A 36 9.46 -4.95 0.22
N GLU A 37 8.77 -4.45 -0.80
CA GLU A 37 9.33 -4.27 -2.15
C GLU A 37 10.47 -3.23 -2.12
N GLN A 38 10.28 -2.10 -1.46
CA GLN A 38 11.30 -1.05 -1.35
C GLN A 38 12.51 -1.47 -0.51
N ALA A 39 12.31 -2.35 0.48
CA ALA A 39 13.37 -2.91 1.30
C ALA A 39 14.17 -4.05 0.60
N GLY A 40 13.81 -4.42 -0.63
CA GLY A 40 14.48 -5.51 -1.35
C GLY A 40 14.09 -6.89 -0.82
N HIS A 41 12.83 -7.06 -0.41
CA HIS A 41 12.20 -8.31 -0.01
C HIS A 41 12.66 -8.92 1.33
N ARG A 42 13.49 -8.20 2.10
CA ARG A 42 13.87 -8.58 3.46
C ARG A 42 13.92 -7.36 4.36
N ILE A 43 13.33 -7.45 5.54
CA ILE A 43 13.27 -6.34 6.51
C ILE A 43 13.06 -6.88 7.92
N THR A 44 13.49 -6.12 8.94
CA THR A 44 13.10 -6.42 10.32
C THR A 44 11.68 -5.94 10.61
N ARG A 45 11.00 -6.55 11.58
CA ARG A 45 9.66 -6.13 12.01
C ARG A 45 9.65 -4.68 12.52
N GLY A 46 10.70 -4.27 13.23
CA GLY A 46 10.86 -2.90 13.71
C GLY A 46 10.97 -1.89 12.56
N ASP A 47 11.85 -2.16 11.59
CA ASP A 47 12.05 -1.28 10.44
C ASP A 47 10.79 -1.22 9.57
N LEU A 48 10.10 -2.35 9.39
CA LEU A 48 8.82 -2.41 8.69
C LEU A 48 7.77 -1.52 9.37
N GLN A 49 7.67 -1.58 10.70
CA GLN A 49 6.75 -0.74 11.46
C GLN A 49 7.07 0.74 11.28
N GLN A 50 8.35 1.12 11.42
CA GLN A 50 8.79 2.51 11.28
C GLN A 50 8.54 3.06 9.88
N GLN A 51 8.88 2.28 8.83
CA GLN A 51 8.67 2.69 7.45
C GLN A 51 7.18 2.77 7.11
N PHE A 52 6.37 1.84 7.61
CA PHE A 52 4.91 1.88 7.45
C PHE A 52 4.31 3.13 8.08
N GLU A 53 4.67 3.47 9.32
CA GLU A 53 4.21 4.68 9.99
C GLU A 53 4.68 5.96 9.28
N SER A 54 5.92 5.98 8.81
CA SER A 54 6.46 7.09 8.02
C SER A 54 5.66 7.29 6.73
N LEU A 55 5.27 6.21 6.05
CA LEU A 55 4.40 6.27 4.87
C LEU A 55 3.04 6.85 5.22
N LEU A 56 2.40 6.40 6.31
CA LEU A 56 1.10 6.94 6.72
C LEU A 56 1.12 8.44 6.96
N GLN A 57 2.24 8.98 7.46
CA GLN A 57 2.41 10.43 7.67
C GLN A 57 2.60 11.21 6.36
N GLN A 58 3.07 10.55 5.31
CA GLN A 58 3.32 11.16 4.00
C GLN A 58 2.13 11.02 3.03
N ILE A 59 1.16 10.16 3.33
CA ILE A 59 -0.05 10.01 2.53
C ILE A 59 -0.83 11.32 2.53
N SER A 60 -1.20 11.77 1.33
CA SER A 60 -1.88 13.05 1.14
C SER A 60 -3.25 13.06 1.84
N PRO A 61 -3.66 14.20 2.42
CA PRO A 61 -4.98 14.36 3.00
C PRO A 61 -6.06 14.07 1.94
N GLY A 62 -6.96 13.13 2.23
CA GLY A 62 -8.01 12.67 1.31
C GLY A 62 -7.92 11.18 0.95
N VAL A 63 -6.75 10.56 1.11
CA VAL A 63 -6.59 9.11 0.96
C VAL A 63 -6.88 8.42 2.29
N SER A 64 -7.94 7.63 2.34
CA SER A 64 -8.30 6.87 3.54
C SER A 64 -7.52 5.56 3.60
N VAL A 65 -6.76 5.33 4.67
CA VAL A 65 -6.16 4.02 4.96
C VAL A 65 -7.03 3.28 5.97
N CYS A 66 -7.40 2.03 5.67
CA CYS A 66 -8.12 1.19 6.61
C CYS A 66 -7.14 0.68 7.68
N LEU A 67 -7.12 1.35 8.84
CA LEU A 67 -6.39 0.89 10.01
C LEU A 67 -7.33 0.03 10.87
N PRO A 68 -7.10 -1.29 11.00
CA PRO A 68 -7.95 -2.15 11.81
C PRO A 68 -7.81 -1.80 13.29
N GLY A 69 -8.90 -1.32 13.90
CA GLY A 69 -9.10 -1.20 15.36
C GLY A 69 -8.08 -0.33 16.10
N ALA A 70 -6.89 -0.88 16.34
CA ALA A 70 -5.84 -0.38 17.24
C ALA A 70 -4.72 0.43 16.54
N GLY A 71 -4.89 0.80 15.27
CA GLY A 71 -3.96 1.69 14.56
C GLY A 71 -2.86 0.97 13.75
N PRO A 72 -1.74 1.64 13.46
CA PRO A 72 -0.76 1.20 12.47
C PRO A 72 -0.05 -0.11 12.84
N GLU A 73 0.24 -0.34 14.12
CA GLU A 73 0.87 -1.58 14.59
C GLU A 73 0.01 -2.82 14.27
N ASN A 74 -1.30 -2.72 14.52
CA ASN A 74 -2.24 -3.80 14.24
C ASN A 74 -2.45 -3.97 12.72
N ALA A 75 -2.34 -2.88 11.95
CA ALA A 75 -2.37 -2.91 10.49
C ALA A 75 -1.19 -3.73 9.94
N VAL A 76 0.03 -3.47 10.41
CA VAL A 76 1.24 -4.23 10.03
C VAL A 76 1.12 -5.68 10.47
N ALA A 77 0.69 -5.94 11.70
CA ALA A 77 0.52 -7.29 12.22
C ALA A 77 -0.47 -8.11 11.39
N GLU A 78 -1.64 -7.55 11.07
CA GLU A 78 -2.67 -8.21 10.27
C GLU A 78 -2.21 -8.41 8.82
N GLY A 79 -1.56 -7.40 8.23
CA GLY A 79 -0.99 -7.51 6.89
C GLY A 79 0.01 -8.66 6.77
N LEU A 80 0.94 -8.77 7.73
CA LEU A 80 1.90 -9.88 7.80
C LEU A 80 1.18 -11.20 8.02
N ARG A 81 0.24 -11.28 8.95
CA ARG A 81 -0.52 -12.52 9.22
C ARG A 81 -1.22 -13.04 7.97
N MET A 82 -1.80 -12.15 7.16
CA MET A 82 -2.44 -12.52 5.90
C MET A 82 -1.43 -13.01 4.84
N LEU A 83 -0.25 -12.40 4.77
CA LEU A 83 0.82 -12.81 3.86
C LEU A 83 1.45 -14.14 4.27
N GLU A 84 1.70 -14.34 5.57
CA GLU A 84 2.19 -15.60 6.16
C GLU A 84 1.19 -16.74 5.93
N ALA A 85 -0.11 -16.50 6.17
CA ALA A 85 -1.16 -17.50 5.93
C ALA A 85 -1.25 -17.96 4.47
N ARG A 86 -0.81 -17.12 3.52
CA ARG A 86 -0.73 -17.44 2.10
C ARG A 86 0.64 -18.01 1.72
N GLY A 87 1.61 -18.03 2.63
CA GLY A 87 2.99 -18.44 2.38
C GLY A 87 3.71 -17.52 1.41
N VAL A 88 3.46 -16.21 1.50
CA VAL A 88 4.08 -15.17 0.67
C VAL A 88 5.32 -14.63 1.37
N VAL A 89 5.28 -14.54 2.69
CA VAL A 89 6.42 -14.15 3.54
C VAL A 89 6.64 -15.21 4.61
N ASP A 90 7.90 -15.39 5.00
CA ASP A 90 8.30 -16.14 6.18
C ASP A 90 8.83 -15.19 7.24
N ARG A 91 8.65 -15.57 8.51
CA ARG A 91 9.18 -14.84 9.67
C ARG A 91 10.14 -15.76 10.44
N ASP A 92 11.34 -15.26 10.69
CA ASP A 92 12.32 -15.88 11.59
C ASP A 92 12.69 -14.87 12.69
N GLY A 93 12.06 -15.00 13.85
CA GLY A 93 12.15 -14.01 14.92
C GLY A 93 11.65 -12.63 14.47
N GLU A 94 12.56 -11.65 14.46
CA GLU A 94 12.28 -10.28 14.00
C GLU A 94 12.47 -10.11 12.50
N GLU A 95 13.09 -11.06 11.80
CA GLU A 95 13.30 -10.95 10.36
C GLU A 95 12.09 -11.44 9.57
N ILE A 96 11.74 -10.69 8.53
CA ILE A 96 10.67 -10.98 7.58
C ILE A 96 11.30 -11.06 6.20
N ALA A 97 11.04 -12.15 5.47
CA ALA A 97 11.53 -12.35 4.11
C ALA A 97 10.40 -12.79 3.18
N VAL A 98 10.36 -12.24 1.97
CA VAL A 98 9.46 -12.73 0.92
C VAL A 98 9.95 -14.08 0.42
N THR A 99 9.03 -15.01 0.24
CA THR A 99 9.30 -16.36 -0.26
C THR A 99 9.26 -16.41 -1.79
N ASP A 100 9.87 -17.43 -2.38
CA ASP A 100 9.79 -17.69 -3.82
C ASP A 100 8.46 -18.34 -4.26
N ARG A 101 7.49 -18.51 -3.35
CA ARG A 101 6.24 -19.23 -3.65
C ARG A 101 5.33 -18.48 -4.62
N TYR A 102 5.31 -17.15 -4.50
CA TYR A 102 4.52 -16.24 -5.33
C TYR A 102 5.31 -14.95 -5.61
N PRO A 103 6.36 -15.01 -6.42
CA PRO A 103 7.34 -13.92 -6.56
C PRO A 103 6.70 -12.62 -7.10
N GLU A 104 5.65 -12.72 -7.90
CA GLU A 104 4.93 -11.57 -8.46
C GLU A 104 3.95 -10.90 -7.48
N LEU A 105 3.57 -11.55 -6.38
CA LEU A 105 2.41 -11.13 -5.60
C LEU A 105 2.69 -9.86 -4.77
N ILE A 106 3.91 -9.71 -4.27
CA ILE A 106 4.33 -8.50 -3.55
C ILE A 106 4.28 -7.30 -4.49
N GLY A 107 4.88 -7.40 -5.68
CA GLY A 107 4.85 -6.35 -6.68
C GLY A 107 3.44 -6.02 -7.17
N PHE A 108 2.58 -7.04 -7.35
CA PHE A 108 1.18 -6.84 -7.71
C PHE A 108 0.41 -6.04 -6.64
N TYR A 109 0.56 -6.37 -5.36
CA TYR A 109 -0.08 -5.64 -4.28
C TYR A 109 0.49 -4.24 -4.09
N ALA A 110 1.80 -4.07 -4.22
CA ALA A 110 2.46 -2.78 -4.12
C ALA A 110 2.06 -1.86 -5.29
N ALA A 111 2.00 -2.38 -6.52
CA ALA A 111 1.58 -1.63 -7.70
C ALA A 111 0.17 -1.03 -7.57
N SER A 112 -0.74 -1.72 -6.86
CA SER A 112 -2.11 -1.26 -6.67
C SER A 112 -2.23 0.08 -5.95
N ILE A 113 -1.21 0.46 -5.16
CA ILE A 113 -1.18 1.72 -4.41
C ILE A 113 -0.19 2.75 -4.96
N GLN A 114 0.61 2.42 -5.98
CA GLN A 114 1.64 3.32 -6.52
C GLN A 114 1.08 4.68 -6.95
N GLN A 115 -0.13 4.72 -7.52
CA GLN A 115 -0.81 5.96 -7.89
C GLN A 115 -0.98 6.94 -6.72
N TYR A 116 -1.15 6.43 -5.50
CA TYR A 116 -1.27 7.22 -4.26
C TYR A 116 0.09 7.56 -3.63
N MET A 117 1.18 6.96 -4.12
CA MET A 117 2.53 7.04 -3.55
C MET A 117 3.48 7.91 -4.39
N SER A 118 3.01 8.47 -5.51
CA SER A 118 3.80 9.18 -6.53
C SER A 118 4.68 10.33 -6.00
N ASP A 119 4.35 10.90 -4.83
CA ASP A 119 5.08 12.01 -4.19
C ASP A 119 5.80 11.62 -2.88
N ILE A 120 5.76 10.35 -2.49
CA ILE A 120 6.20 9.87 -1.17
C ILE A 120 7.63 9.32 -1.23
N LYS A 121 8.50 9.74 -0.30
CA LYS A 121 9.89 9.26 -0.22
C LYS A 121 10.07 8.35 0.98
N LEU A 122 10.51 7.13 0.73
CA LEU A 122 10.85 6.19 1.80
C LEU A 122 12.24 6.48 2.36
N GLN A 123 12.39 6.30 3.67
CA GLN A 123 13.69 6.38 4.33
C GLN A 123 14.43 5.06 4.09
N LYS A 124 15.64 5.14 3.52
CA LYS A 124 16.47 3.96 3.24
C LYS A 124 17.00 3.38 4.56
N PRO A 125 16.98 2.05 4.75
CA PRO A 125 17.54 1.41 5.95
C PRO A 125 19.05 1.66 6.09
#